data_AF-A0A832CIK9-F1
#
_entry.id   AF-A0A832CIK9-F1
#
_cell.length_a   1.000
_cell.length_b   1.000
_cell.length_c   1.000
_cell.angle_alpha   90.00
_cell.angle_beta   90.00
_cell.angle_gamma   90.00
#
_symmetry.space_group_name_H-M   'P 1'
#
loop_
_entity.id
_entity.type
_entity.pdbx_description
1 polymer ?
#
loop_
_entity_poly.entity_id
_entity_poly.type
_entity_poly.pdbx_seq_one_letter_code
_entity_poly.pdbx_strand_id
1 'polypeptide(L)'
;MLDAEHGFVRTLRQSVMAYAFNIFGLAAGTIIAYYSGFFERASWAIVIYPPILSARGVIGGLFCGRLSTALHLGTVQPRFFGNTKSFYLLFHAIVFLTFEATILMGLIAVLFRTIYFGTFLGEFWDMLNVLMATMALALAVITPLTLT
;
A
#
# COMPACT_ATOMS: atom_id res chain seq x y z
N MET A 1 28.28 -29.34 -12.06
CA MET A 1 27.60 -29.45 -10.74
C MET A 1 28.07 -28.35 -9.79
N LEU A 2 29.40 -28.10 -9.68
CA LEU A 2 29.97 -27.00 -8.87
C LEU A 2 29.56 -25.58 -9.30
N ASP A 3 29.29 -25.30 -10.59
CA ASP A 3 28.85 -23.97 -11.04
C ASP A 3 27.43 -23.60 -10.60
N ALA A 4 26.56 -24.59 -10.44
CA ALA A 4 25.19 -24.40 -9.96
C ALA A 4 25.16 -24.02 -8.47
N GLU A 5 26.08 -24.58 -7.68
CA GLU A 5 26.21 -24.33 -6.25
C GLU A 5 26.71 -22.89 -5.98
N HIS A 6 27.70 -22.43 -6.74
CA HIS A 6 28.17 -21.05 -6.69
C HIS A 6 27.10 -20.04 -7.12
N GLY A 7 26.29 -20.38 -8.12
CA GLY A 7 25.15 -19.58 -8.54
C GLY A 7 24.09 -19.46 -7.45
N PHE A 8 23.73 -20.58 -6.82
CA PHE A 8 22.75 -20.62 -5.74
C PHE A 8 23.18 -19.80 -4.51
N VAL A 9 24.41 -19.97 -4.03
CA VAL A 9 24.93 -19.22 -2.86
C VAL A 9 24.99 -17.72 -3.15
N ARG A 10 25.36 -17.34 -4.38
CA ARG A 10 25.35 -15.93 -4.80
C ARG A 10 23.94 -15.34 -4.83
N THR A 11 22.97 -16.04 -5.39
CA THR A 11 21.56 -15.60 -5.42
C THR A 11 20.95 -15.56 -4.02
N LEU A 12 21.26 -16.53 -3.16
CA LEU A 12 20.86 -16.51 -1.76
C LEU A 12 21.44 -15.30 -1.03
N ARG A 13 22.74 -15.02 -1.18
CA ARG A 13 23.38 -13.86 -0.55
C ARG A 13 22.73 -12.56 -1.00
N GLN A 14 22.44 -12.43 -2.30
CA GLN A 14 21.74 -11.26 -2.84
C GLN A 14 20.32 -11.13 -2.29
N SER A 15 19.58 -12.23 -2.20
CA SER A 15 18.21 -12.25 -1.68
C SER A 15 18.16 -11.92 -0.18
N VAL A 16 19.09 -12.47 0.62
CA VAL A 16 19.21 -12.15 2.05
C VAL A 16 19.59 -10.69 2.27
N MET A 17 20.51 -10.16 1.46
CA MET A 17 20.85 -8.73 1.50
C MET A 17 19.65 -7.84 1.13
N ALA A 18 18.85 -8.22 0.12
CA ALA A 18 17.63 -7.51 -0.22
C ALA A 18 16.58 -7.62 0.91
N TYR A 19 16.47 -8.78 1.56
CA TYR A 19 15.56 -9.00 2.68
C TYR A 19 15.93 -8.18 3.92
N ALA A 20 17.20 -7.79 4.09
CA ALA A 20 17.62 -6.92 5.19
C ALA A 20 16.89 -5.56 5.18
N PHE A 21 16.46 -5.06 4.01
CA PHE A 21 15.63 -3.84 3.93
C PHE A 21 14.24 -4.03 4.55
N ASN A 22 13.78 -5.26 4.76
CA ASN A 22 12.51 -5.54 5.44
C ASN A 22 12.56 -5.26 6.96
N ILE A 23 13.70 -4.83 7.51
CA ILE A 23 13.83 -4.52 8.95
C ILE A 23 12.87 -3.40 9.39
N PHE A 24 12.51 -2.48 8.49
CA PHE A 24 11.48 -1.45 8.76
C PHE A 24 10.11 -2.06 9.06
N GLY A 25 9.84 -3.28 8.58
CA GLY A 25 8.65 -4.04 8.93
C GLY A 25 8.56 -4.37 10.43
N LEU A 26 9.69 -4.47 11.14
CA LEU A 26 9.70 -4.64 12.58
C LEU A 26 9.11 -3.41 13.29
N ALA A 27 9.41 -2.20 12.81
CA ALA A 27 8.84 -0.97 13.36
C ALA A 27 7.32 -0.88 13.11
N ALA A 28 6.85 -1.30 11.94
CA ALA A 28 5.40 -1.41 11.69
C ALA A 28 4.73 -2.43 12.62
N GLY A 29 5.38 -3.57 12.85
CA GLY A 29 4.91 -4.61 13.78
C GLY A 29 4.87 -4.14 15.24
N THR A 30 5.88 -3.40 15.71
CA THR A 30 5.90 -2.86 17.08
C THR A 30 4.81 -1.81 17.28
N ILE A 31 4.53 -0.97 16.28
CA ILE A 31 3.40 -0.03 16.31
C ILE A 31 2.09 -0.79 16.48
N ILE A 32 1.85 -1.85 15.70
CA ILE A 32 0.63 -2.67 15.81
C ILE A 32 0.54 -3.35 17.17
N ALA A 33 1.66 -3.89 17.69
CA ALA A 33 1.72 -4.51 19.00
C ALA A 33 1.38 -3.51 20.12
N TYR A 34 1.84 -2.26 20.02
CA TYR A 34 1.50 -1.19 20.96
C TYR A 34 0.01 -0.84 20.93
N TYR A 35 -0.61 -0.84 19.74
CA TYR A 35 -2.05 -0.61 19.56
C TYR A 35 -2.90 -1.89 19.59
N SER A 36 -2.36 -3.03 20.04
CA SER A 36 -3.09 -4.31 20.06
C SER A 36 -4.40 -4.23 20.85
N GLY A 37 -4.43 -3.52 21.97
CA GLY A 37 -5.65 -3.28 22.76
C GLY A 37 -6.75 -2.46 22.05
N PHE A 38 -6.42 -1.75 20.96
CA PHE A 38 -7.42 -1.07 20.13
C PHE A 38 -8.24 -2.07 19.29
N PHE A 39 -7.61 -3.16 18.83
CA PHE A 39 -8.29 -4.19 18.04
C PHE A 39 -9.31 -4.99 18.85
N GLU A 40 -9.17 -5.06 20.17
CA GLU A 40 -10.18 -5.68 21.05
C GLU A 40 -11.48 -4.87 21.09
N ARG A 41 -11.41 -3.54 20.98
CA ARG A 41 -12.60 -2.67 20.91
C ARG A 41 -13.19 -2.55 19.52
N ALA A 42 -12.35 -2.65 18.49
CA ALA A 42 -12.75 -2.51 17.09
C ALA A 42 -12.43 -3.80 16.31
N SER A 43 -13.22 -4.86 16.52
CA SER A 43 -13.03 -6.15 15.84
C SER A 43 -13.08 -6.03 14.31
N TRP A 44 -13.75 -5.00 13.79
CA TRP A 44 -13.81 -4.69 12.36
C TRP A 44 -12.47 -4.23 11.78
N ALA A 45 -11.56 -3.67 12.58
CA ALA A 45 -10.26 -3.18 12.11
C ALA A 45 -9.33 -4.32 11.67
N ILE A 46 -9.45 -5.51 12.30
CA ILE A 46 -8.69 -6.72 11.93
C ILE A 46 -9.05 -7.16 10.51
N VAL A 47 -10.34 -7.04 10.13
CA VAL A 47 -10.84 -7.43 8.81
C VAL A 47 -10.33 -6.49 7.71
N ILE A 48 -10.26 -5.19 8.01
CA ILE A 48 -9.84 -4.16 7.04
C ILE A 48 -8.31 -4.11 6.88
N TYR A 49 -7.55 -4.50 7.89
CA TYR A 49 -6.09 -4.30 7.89
C TYR A 49 -5.35 -4.95 6.69
N PRO A 50 -5.55 -6.26 6.38
CA PRO A 50 -4.89 -6.88 5.24
C PRO A 50 -5.20 -6.24 3.88
N PRO A 51 -6.47 -5.95 3.51
CA PRO A 51 -6.76 -5.32 2.23
C PRO A 51 -6.16 -3.91 2.13
N ILE A 52 -6.19 -3.09 3.20
CA ILE A 52 -5.53 -1.78 3.21
C ILE A 52 -4.05 -1.91 2.85
N LEU A 53 -3.34 -2.82 3.54
CA LEU A 53 -1.91 -3.01 3.33
C LEU A 53 -1.62 -3.49 1.90
N SER A 54 -2.45 -4.38 1.37
CA SER A 54 -2.34 -4.92 0.02
C SER A 54 -2.57 -3.85 -1.06
N ALA A 55 -3.64 -3.05 -0.97
CA ALA A 55 -3.89 -1.96 -1.93
C ALA A 55 -2.73 -0.98 -1.97
N ARG A 56 -2.22 -0.55 -0.81
CA ARG A 56 -1.10 0.40 -0.77
C ARG A 56 0.15 -0.17 -1.41
N GLY A 57 0.45 -1.46 -1.20
CA GLY A 57 1.57 -2.13 -1.85
C GLY A 57 1.44 -2.16 -3.38
N VAL A 58 0.28 -2.58 -3.89
CA VAL A 58 0.03 -2.69 -5.34
C VAL A 58 0.02 -1.31 -6.01
N ILE A 59 -0.69 -0.34 -5.44
CA ILE A 59 -0.81 1.01 -6.01
C ILE A 59 0.56 1.72 -5.99
N GLY A 60 1.30 1.62 -4.88
CA GLY A 60 2.64 2.19 -4.78
C GLY A 60 3.64 1.55 -5.74
N GLY A 61 3.60 0.22 -5.87
CA GLY A 61 4.43 -0.53 -6.82
C GLY A 61 4.13 -0.16 -8.28
N LEU A 62 2.84 -0.07 -8.64
CA LEU A 62 2.40 0.36 -9.97
C LEU A 62 2.86 1.78 -10.28
N PHE A 63 2.75 2.70 -9.32
CA PHE A 63 3.22 4.07 -9.48
C PHE A 63 4.73 4.12 -9.73
N CYS A 64 5.52 3.50 -8.86
CA CYS A 64 6.98 3.50 -8.96
C CYS A 64 7.46 2.86 -10.27
N GLY A 65 6.88 1.73 -10.69
CA GLY A 65 7.25 1.07 -11.95
C GLY A 65 6.94 1.90 -13.20
N ARG A 66 5.75 2.53 -13.23
CA ARG A 66 5.36 3.44 -14.33
C ARG A 66 6.21 4.70 -14.35
N LEU A 67 6.48 5.28 -13.18
CA LEU A 67 7.32 6.47 -13.04
C LEU A 67 8.76 6.18 -13.47
N SER A 68 9.35 5.07 -13.02
CA SER A 68 10.70 4.64 -13.39
C SER A 68 10.85 4.47 -14.90
N THR A 69 9.88 3.82 -15.55
CA THR A 69 9.88 3.67 -17.01
C THR A 69 9.72 5.01 -17.72
N ALA A 70 8.85 5.88 -17.21
CA ALA A 70 8.60 7.19 -17.78
C ALA A 70 9.83 8.13 -17.69
N LEU A 71 10.58 8.05 -16.58
CA LEU A 71 11.87 8.70 -16.39
C LEU A 71 12.94 8.12 -17.31
N HIS A 72 13.03 6.80 -17.42
CA HIS A 72 14.00 6.13 -18.29
C HIS A 72 13.81 6.49 -19.78
N LEU A 73 12.55 6.59 -20.23
CA LEU A 73 12.20 7.03 -21.58
C LEU A 73 12.28 8.57 -21.77
N GLY A 74 12.58 9.34 -20.72
CA GLY A 74 12.61 10.81 -20.77
C GLY A 74 11.25 11.49 -20.96
N THR A 75 10.15 10.74 -20.86
CA THR A 75 8.77 11.26 -21.03
C THR A 75 8.31 12.10 -19.82
N VAL A 76 8.93 11.89 -18.66
CA VAL A 76 8.65 12.59 -17.40
C VAL A 76 9.97 13.12 -16.85
N GLN A 77 10.02 14.39 -16.48
CA GLN A 77 11.20 15.02 -15.88
C GLN A 77 11.20 14.82 -14.35
N PRO A 78 12.36 14.76 -13.68
CA PRO A 78 12.46 14.70 -12.22
C PRO A 78 12.18 16.08 -11.61
N ARG A 79 10.92 16.56 -11.71
CA ARG A 79 10.48 17.85 -11.17
C ARG A 79 9.11 17.72 -10.49
N PHE A 80 8.99 18.34 -9.32
CA PHE A 80 7.78 18.35 -8.48
C PHE A 80 6.58 19.08 -9.11
N PHE A 81 6.83 20.19 -9.80
CA PHE A 81 5.80 21.04 -10.39
C PHE A 81 6.16 21.41 -11.83
N GLY A 82 5.16 21.48 -12.71
CA GLY A 82 5.36 21.86 -14.11
C GLY A 82 5.89 20.74 -15.01
N ASN A 83 5.47 19.49 -14.75
CA ASN A 83 5.90 18.32 -15.49
C ASN A 83 4.95 17.98 -16.67
N THR A 84 5.35 17.05 -17.53
CA THR A 84 4.60 16.64 -18.73
C THR A 84 3.17 16.18 -18.40
N LYS A 85 2.21 16.36 -19.33
CA LYS A 85 0.82 15.86 -19.20
C LYS A 85 0.73 14.39 -18.73
N SER A 86 1.69 13.56 -19.13
CA SER A 86 1.81 12.15 -18.73
C SER A 86 1.93 11.96 -17.20
N PHE A 87 2.68 12.84 -16.53
CA PHE A 87 2.85 12.80 -15.08
C PHE A 87 1.53 13.08 -14.35
N TYR A 88 0.82 14.14 -14.75
CA TYR A 88 -0.48 14.46 -14.19
C TYR A 88 -1.49 13.36 -14.46
N LEU A 89 -1.51 12.75 -15.66
CA LEU A 89 -2.42 11.65 -15.97
C LEU A 89 -2.16 10.43 -15.08
N LEU A 90 -0.88 10.08 -14.86
CA LEU A 90 -0.51 9.00 -13.94
C LEU A 90 -0.96 9.29 -12.50
N PHE A 91 -0.76 10.52 -12.02
CA PHE A 91 -1.21 10.94 -10.70
C PHE A 91 -2.73 10.85 -10.55
N HIS A 92 -3.50 11.38 -11.51
CA HIS A 92 -4.97 11.26 -11.50
C HIS A 92 -5.44 9.81 -11.53
N ALA A 93 -4.78 8.95 -12.32
CA ALA A 93 -5.10 7.53 -12.37
C ALA A 93 -4.89 6.84 -11.01
N ILE A 94 -3.84 7.20 -10.28
CA ILE A 94 -3.56 6.63 -8.94
C ILE A 94 -4.55 7.12 -7.89
N VAL A 95 -4.91 8.41 -7.93
CA VAL A 95 -5.94 8.97 -7.05
C VAL A 95 -7.27 8.26 -7.30
N PHE A 96 -7.65 8.10 -8.57
CA PHE A 96 -8.88 7.41 -8.95
C PHE A 96 -8.87 5.93 -8.56
N LEU A 97 -7.77 5.23 -8.79
CA LEU A 97 -7.60 3.82 -8.40
C LEU A 97 -7.64 3.64 -6.88
N THR A 98 -7.07 4.58 -6.12
CA THR A 98 -7.13 4.54 -4.66
C THR A 98 -8.57 4.75 -4.16
N PHE A 99 -9.30 5.66 -4.79
CA PHE A 99 -10.71 5.89 -4.49
C PHE A 99 -11.55 4.64 -4.78
N GLU A 100 -11.37 4.05 -5.96
CA GLU A 100 -12.07 2.82 -6.38
C GLU A 100 -11.74 1.63 -5.47
N ALA A 101 -10.45 1.41 -5.17
CA ALA A 101 -10.02 0.39 -4.22
C ALA A 101 -10.64 0.59 -2.83
N THR A 102 -10.80 1.83 -2.37
CA THR A 102 -11.39 2.13 -1.07
C THR A 102 -12.88 1.73 -1.01
N ILE A 103 -13.63 2.03 -2.07
CA ILE A 103 -15.04 1.63 -2.19
C ILE A 103 -15.14 0.11 -2.19
N LEU A 104 -14.33 -0.56 -3.02
CA LEU A 104 -14.36 -2.02 -3.12
C LEU A 104 -13.99 -2.70 -1.79
N MET A 105 -12.97 -2.20 -1.10
CA MET A 105 -12.56 -2.70 0.22
C MET A 105 -13.62 -2.47 1.27
N GLY A 106 -14.27 -1.30 1.28
CA GLY A 106 -15.39 -1.02 2.16
C GLY A 106 -16.55 -2.00 1.97
N LEU A 107 -16.91 -2.29 0.72
CA LEU A 107 -17.96 -3.28 0.39
C LEU A 107 -17.57 -4.69 0.85
N ILE A 108 -16.35 -5.13 0.55
CA ILE A 108 -15.85 -6.45 0.96
C ILE A 108 -15.81 -6.56 2.49
N ALA A 109 -15.36 -5.50 3.19
CA ALA A 109 -15.28 -5.50 4.63
C ALA A 109 -16.67 -5.58 5.29
N VAL A 110 -17.70 -4.93 4.72
CA VAL A 110 -19.09 -5.08 5.18
C VAL A 110 -19.61 -6.49 4.94
N LEU A 111 -19.32 -7.09 3.79
CA LEU A 111 -19.72 -8.47 3.49
C LEU A 111 -19.10 -9.44 4.49
N PHE A 112 -17.79 -9.36 4.72
CA PHE A 112 -17.12 -10.18 5.74
C PHE A 112 -17.70 -9.93 7.13
N ARG A 113 -17.88 -8.67 7.54
CA ARG A 113 -18.43 -8.35 8.87
C ARG A 113 -19.83 -8.92 9.05
N THR A 114 -20.68 -8.82 8.04
CA THR A 114 -22.05 -9.35 8.06
C THR A 114 -22.06 -10.87 8.20
N ILE A 115 -21.15 -11.57 7.52
CA ILE A 115 -21.04 -13.03 7.55
C ILE A 115 -20.49 -13.54 8.89
N TYR A 116 -19.49 -12.87 9.48
CA TYR A 116 -18.77 -13.37 10.66
C TYR A 116 -19.29 -12.85 12.00
N PHE A 117 -19.76 -11.60 12.09
CA PHE A 117 -20.10 -10.93 13.37
C PHE A 117 -21.57 -10.48 13.48
N GLY A 118 -22.39 -10.64 12.44
CA GLY A 118 -23.77 -10.14 12.40
C GLY A 118 -23.88 -8.65 12.08
N THR A 119 -25.11 -8.17 11.86
CA THR A 119 -25.35 -6.84 11.28
C THR A 119 -25.31 -5.72 12.31
N PHE A 120 -24.42 -4.74 12.09
CA PHE A 120 -24.59 -3.37 12.60
C PHE A 120 -24.25 -2.40 11.46
N LEU A 121 -25.25 -2.01 10.67
CA LEU A 121 -25.12 -1.08 9.53
C LEU A 121 -24.64 0.33 9.96
N GLY A 122 -24.72 0.64 11.26
CA GLY A 122 -24.31 1.94 11.81
C GLY A 122 -22.80 2.24 11.69
N GLU A 123 -21.93 1.22 11.76
CA GLU A 123 -20.47 1.41 11.71
C GLU A 123 -19.90 1.48 10.28
N PHE A 124 -20.73 1.33 9.25
CA PHE A 124 -20.28 1.38 7.86
C PHE A 124 -19.65 2.73 7.52
N TRP A 125 -20.29 3.82 7.96
CA TRP A 125 -19.81 5.17 7.73
C TRP A 125 -18.48 5.43 8.45
N ASP A 126 -18.31 4.87 9.66
CA ASP A 126 -17.06 4.97 10.40
C ASP A 126 -15.94 4.17 9.72
N MET A 127 -16.23 2.94 9.28
CA MET A 127 -15.28 2.12 8.51
C MET A 127 -14.85 2.84 7.22
N LEU A 128 -15.79 3.37 6.45
CA LEU A 128 -15.49 4.13 5.22
C LEU A 128 -14.67 5.38 5.51
N ASN A 129 -15.02 6.15 6.54
CA ASN A 129 -14.26 7.35 6.92
C ASN A 129 -12.82 7.00 7.31
N VAL A 130 -12.61 5.94 8.10
CA VAL A 130 -11.27 5.50 8.50
C VAL A 130 -10.47 4.99 7.29
N LEU A 131 -11.10 4.21 6.42
CA LEU A 131 -10.51 3.73 5.16
C LEU A 131 -10.06 4.91 4.28
N MET A 132 -10.96 5.86 4.02
CA MET A 132 -10.70 7.04 3.21
C MET A 132 -9.62 7.93 3.82
N ALA A 133 -9.68 8.19 5.13
CA ALA A 133 -8.68 9.00 5.83
C ALA A 133 -7.29 8.34 5.77
N THR A 134 -7.22 7.03 5.99
CA THR A 134 -5.95 6.29 5.95
C THR A 134 -5.36 6.28 4.53
N MET A 135 -6.18 6.05 3.51
CA MET A 135 -5.75 6.04 2.11
C MET A 135 -5.34 7.43 1.61
N ALA A 136 -6.08 8.46 1.99
CA ALA A 136 -5.76 9.85 1.67
C ALA A 136 -4.45 10.28 2.34
N LEU A 137 -4.28 9.98 3.63
CA LEU A 137 -3.04 10.25 4.36
C LEU A 137 -1.86 9.52 3.71
N ALA A 138 -2.04 8.23 3.37
CA ALA A 138 -1.01 7.44 2.71
C ALA A 138 -0.64 8.01 1.33
N LEU A 139 -1.61 8.44 0.53
CA LEU A 139 -1.34 9.14 -0.74
C LEU A 139 -0.56 10.44 -0.49
N ALA A 140 -1.01 11.29 0.42
CA ALA A 140 -0.40 12.58 0.73
C ALA A 140 1.06 12.46 1.18
N VAL A 141 1.42 11.40 1.89
CA VAL A 141 2.80 11.16 2.34
C VAL A 141 3.65 10.48 1.27
N ILE A 142 3.11 9.47 0.57
CA ILE A 142 3.91 8.63 -0.34
C ILE A 142 4.15 9.32 -1.67
N THR A 143 3.20 10.10 -2.18
CA THR A 143 3.37 10.81 -3.46
C THR A 143 4.54 11.80 -3.47
N PRO A 144 4.76 12.68 -2.48
CA PRO A 144 5.94 13.53 -2.46
C PRO A 144 7.23 12.72 -2.24
N LEU A 145 7.19 11.67 -1.41
CA LEU A 145 8.36 10.83 -1.13
C LEU A 145 8.85 10.07 -2.38
N THR A 146 7.95 9.71 -3.29
CA THR A 146 8.32 9.01 -4.53
C THR A 146 8.95 9.96 -5.57
N LEU A 147 8.83 11.28 -5.37
CA LEU A 147 9.31 12.31 -6.30
C LEU A 147 10.59 13.01 -5.83
N THR A 148 10.96 12.84 -4.56
CA THR A 148 12.30 13.16 -4.00
C THR A 148 13.31 12.08 -4.38
#